data_AF-A0A3C1Y8K6-F1
#
_entry.id   AF-A0A3C1Y8K6-F1
#
_cell.length_a   1.000
_cell.length_b   1.000
_cell.length_c   1.000
_cell.angle_alpha   90.00
_cell.angle_beta   90.00
_cell.angle_gamma   90.00
#
_symmetry.space_group_name_H-M   'P 1'
#
loop_
_entity.id
_entity.type
_entity.pdbx_description
1 polymer ?
#
loop_
_entity_poly.entity_id
_entity_poly.type
_entity_poly.pdbx_seq_one_letter_code
_entity_poly.pdbx_strand_id
1 'polypeptide(L)'
;PGREIATARDVRGIVLPPSGSPVAIVQALFLADLLGGLLREPQADAPLFACLLHTSESLAMAAGPSGAGSRASLMLPNFHLAFMLRLQRFMGIEPDWSTYRRGSVFDMAAGVFRALPPPHPHYLPPAEAEAAFSLSRMTPANCHRFSLSRLDRNTILDRLLSYYRLHFPTLPAITSTDILHQLFS
;
A
#
# COMPACT_ATOMS: atom_id res chain seq x y z
N PRO A 1 -10.24 -12.64 29.19
CA PRO A 1 -11.33 -11.71 29.59
C PRO A 1 -11.41 -10.53 28.61
N GLY A 2 -12.55 -10.32 27.95
CA GLY A 2 -12.82 -9.10 27.18
C GLY A 2 -12.73 -9.14 25.65
N ARG A 3 -12.67 -10.30 24.99
CA ARG A 3 -12.97 -10.35 23.54
C ARG A 3 -14.49 -10.27 23.38
N GLU A 4 -15.01 -9.06 23.22
CA GLU A 4 -16.34 -8.88 22.61
C GLU A 4 -16.27 -9.46 21.20
N ILE A 5 -16.76 -10.68 21.03
CA ILE A 5 -17.02 -11.25 19.72
C ILE A 5 -18.28 -10.55 19.23
N ALA A 6 -18.12 -9.53 18.39
CA ALA A 6 -19.25 -8.89 17.74
C ALA A 6 -20.11 -9.95 17.06
N THR A 7 -21.39 -10.02 17.42
CA THR A 7 -22.34 -10.96 16.82
C THR A 7 -22.52 -10.62 15.34
N ALA A 8 -22.53 -11.64 14.47
CA ALA A 8 -22.57 -11.53 13.00
C ALA A 8 -23.83 -10.84 12.41
N ARG A 9 -24.68 -10.22 13.24
CA ARG A 9 -25.95 -9.59 12.83
C ARG A 9 -25.77 -8.23 12.15
N ASP A 10 -24.63 -7.56 12.34
CA ASP A 10 -24.33 -6.28 11.68
C ASP A 10 -23.34 -6.41 10.51
N VAL A 11 -23.09 -7.64 10.04
CA VAL A 11 -22.22 -7.88 8.88
C VAL A 11 -22.94 -7.41 7.62
N ARG A 12 -22.62 -6.20 7.16
CA ARG A 12 -22.89 -5.82 5.77
C ARG A 12 -21.87 -6.53 4.90
N GLY A 13 -22.32 -7.56 4.18
CA GLY A 13 -21.51 -8.23 3.18
C GLY A 13 -21.16 -7.24 2.08
N ILE A 14 -19.91 -6.78 2.06
CA ILE A 14 -19.31 -6.27 0.82
C ILE A 14 -19.12 -7.52 -0.02
N VAL A 15 -20.06 -7.81 -0.91
CA VAL A 15 -19.82 -8.76 -1.98
C VAL A 15 -18.78 -8.10 -2.86
N LEU A 16 -17.49 -8.42 -2.65
CA LEU A 16 -16.52 -8.29 -3.72
C LEU A 16 -17.12 -9.14 -4.84
N PRO A 17 -17.61 -8.56 -5.95
CA PRO A 17 -18.13 -9.36 -7.05
C PRO A 17 -17.05 -10.37 -7.41
N PRO A 18 -17.39 -11.61 -7.79
CA PRO A 18 -16.39 -12.58 -8.23
C PRO A 18 -15.57 -11.89 -9.32
N SER A 19 -14.38 -11.44 -8.93
CA SER A 19 -13.63 -10.46 -9.69
C SER A 19 -13.19 -11.16 -10.97
N GLY A 20 -13.64 -10.67 -12.12
CA GLY A 20 -13.28 -11.26 -13.41
C GLY A 20 -11.80 -11.08 -13.76
N SER A 21 -11.06 -10.28 -12.96
CA SER A 21 -9.64 -9.99 -13.16
C SER A 21 -8.75 -10.75 -12.16
N PRO A 22 -7.87 -11.65 -12.64
CA PRO A 22 -6.86 -12.31 -11.80
C PRO A 22 -5.96 -11.33 -11.05
N VAL A 23 -5.67 -10.17 -11.65
CA VAL A 23 -4.85 -9.11 -11.03
C VAL A 23 -5.53 -8.52 -9.80
N ALA A 24 -6.84 -8.28 -9.87
CA ALA A 24 -7.59 -7.74 -8.75
C ALA A 24 -7.71 -8.76 -7.59
N ILE A 25 -7.85 -10.06 -7.90
CA ILE A 25 -7.86 -11.13 -6.88
C ILE A 25 -6.55 -11.12 -6.10
N VAL A 26 -5.41 -11.14 -6.80
CA VAL A 26 -4.10 -11.18 -6.14
C VAL A 26 -3.84 -9.89 -5.36
N GLN A 27 -4.31 -8.75 -5.83
CA GLN A 27 -4.26 -7.53 -5.03
C GLN A 27 -5.13 -7.60 -3.77
N ALA A 28 -6.35 -8.12 -3.86
CA ALA A 28 -7.20 -8.28 -2.68
C ALA A 28 -6.53 -9.20 -1.63
N LEU A 29 -5.92 -10.30 -2.08
CA LEU A 29 -5.14 -11.20 -1.21
C LEU A 29 -3.94 -10.50 -0.60
N PHE A 30 -3.17 -9.74 -1.39
CA PHE A 30 -2.04 -8.96 -0.89
C PHE A 30 -2.45 -7.94 0.18
N LEU A 31 -3.53 -7.21 -0.06
CA LEU A 31 -4.06 -6.23 0.89
C LEU A 31 -4.51 -6.93 2.18
N ALA A 32 -5.20 -8.06 2.07
CA ALA A 32 -5.65 -8.84 3.23
C ALA A 32 -4.47 -9.36 4.06
N ASP A 33 -3.43 -9.92 3.43
CA ASP A 33 -2.24 -10.41 4.12
C ASP A 33 -1.48 -9.28 4.82
N LEU A 34 -1.27 -8.16 4.12
CA LEU A 34 -0.60 -6.97 4.67
C LEU A 34 -1.37 -6.44 5.89
N LEU A 35 -2.69 -6.28 5.77
CA LEU A 35 -3.54 -5.78 6.85
C LEU A 35 -3.64 -6.78 8.01
N GLY A 36 -3.73 -8.08 7.75
CA GLY A 36 -3.70 -9.11 8.79
C GLY A 36 -2.38 -9.12 9.56
N GLY A 37 -1.28 -8.77 8.89
CA GLY A 37 0.03 -8.58 9.53
C GLY A 37 0.10 -7.35 10.43
N LEU A 38 -0.51 -6.23 10.01
CA LEU A 38 -0.42 -4.90 10.65
C LEU A 38 -1.50 -4.64 11.71
N LEU A 39 -2.77 -4.98 11.45
CA LEU A 39 -3.94 -4.63 12.27
C LEU A 39 -4.22 -5.68 13.35
N ARG A 40 -3.28 -5.86 14.29
CA ARG A 40 -3.38 -6.91 15.31
C ARG A 40 -4.23 -6.53 16.52
N GLU A 41 -4.39 -5.24 16.80
CA GLU A 41 -5.08 -4.75 17.98
C GLU A 41 -6.51 -4.28 17.64
N PRO A 42 -7.52 -4.68 18.43
CA PRO A 42 -8.89 -4.26 18.24
C PRO A 42 -9.08 -2.85 18.81
N GLN A 43 -8.56 -1.84 18.11
CA GLN A 43 -8.91 -0.44 18.35
C GLN A 43 -9.81 0.06 17.23
N ALA A 44 -10.91 0.70 17.59
CA ALA A 44 -11.82 1.28 16.62
C ALA A 44 -11.16 2.52 15.98
N ASP A 45 -10.84 2.41 14.69
CA ASP A 45 -10.36 3.52 13.87
C ASP A 45 -11.33 3.70 12.69
N ALA A 46 -12.32 4.58 12.88
CA ALA A 46 -13.34 4.87 11.87
C ALA A 46 -12.73 5.46 10.58
N PRO A 47 -11.78 6.42 10.63
CA PRO A 47 -11.05 6.88 9.45
C PRO A 47 -10.34 5.77 8.66
N LEU A 48 -9.62 4.88 9.35
CA LEU A 48 -8.96 3.74 8.72
C LEU A 48 -10.00 2.81 8.09
N PHE A 49 -11.04 2.44 8.83
CA PHE A 49 -12.10 1.58 8.31
C PHE A 49 -12.76 2.16 7.06
N ALA A 50 -13.10 3.46 7.06
CA ALA A 50 -13.66 4.14 5.89
C ALA A 50 -12.67 4.12 4.70
N CYS A 51 -11.37 4.25 4.96
CA CYS A 51 -10.35 4.12 3.93
C CYS A 51 -10.26 2.70 3.36
N LEU A 52 -10.33 1.67 4.21
CA LEU A 52 -10.30 0.26 3.80
C LEU A 52 -11.55 -0.11 2.99
N LEU A 53 -12.73 0.34 3.42
CA LEU A 53 -13.99 0.19 2.71
C LEU A 53 -13.93 0.84 1.32
N HIS A 54 -13.48 2.09 1.25
CA HIS A 54 -13.36 2.79 -0.03
C HIS A 54 -12.35 2.11 -0.97
N THR A 55 -11.27 1.57 -0.42
CA THR A 55 -10.27 0.80 -1.18
C THR A 55 -10.87 -0.48 -1.75
N SER A 56 -11.60 -1.25 -0.94
CA SER A 56 -12.20 -2.52 -1.39
C SER A 56 -13.29 -2.29 -2.44
N GLU A 57 -14.13 -1.26 -2.28
CA GLU A 57 -15.12 -0.84 -3.26
C GLU A 57 -14.47 -0.42 -4.58
N SER A 58 -13.39 0.36 -4.53
CA SER A 58 -12.66 0.79 -5.73
C SER A 58 -12.08 -0.39 -6.50
N LEU A 59 -11.51 -1.37 -5.78
CA LEU A 59 -10.97 -2.59 -6.37
C LEU A 59 -12.08 -3.46 -6.98
N ALA A 60 -13.21 -3.63 -6.27
CA ALA A 60 -14.39 -4.33 -6.76
C ALA A 60 -14.94 -3.71 -8.06
N MET A 61 -15.06 -2.39 -8.09
CA MET A 61 -15.53 -1.66 -9.27
C MET A 61 -14.59 -1.81 -10.47
N ALA A 62 -13.27 -1.80 -10.25
CA ALA A 62 -12.29 -2.01 -11.31
C ALA A 62 -12.27 -3.47 -11.82
N ALA A 63 -12.64 -4.44 -10.98
CA ALA A 63 -12.57 -5.87 -11.27
C ALA A 63 -13.89 -6.48 -11.78
N GLY A 64 -15.01 -5.80 -11.61
CA GLY A 64 -16.33 -6.26 -12.00
C GLY A 64 -16.57 -6.25 -13.53
N PRO A 65 -17.67 -6.86 -14.01
CA PRO A 65 -18.01 -6.92 -15.43
C PRO A 65 -18.12 -5.53 -16.08
N SER A 66 -18.67 -4.56 -15.34
CA SER A 66 -18.79 -3.17 -15.76
C SER A 66 -17.46 -2.39 -15.69
N GLY A 67 -16.46 -2.93 -14.99
CA GLY A 67 -15.14 -2.35 -14.81
C GLY A 67 -14.13 -2.78 -15.86
N ALA A 68 -14.30 -3.96 -16.46
CA ALA A 68 -13.40 -4.52 -17.47
C ALA A 68 -13.36 -3.64 -18.73
N GLY A 69 -12.18 -3.10 -19.05
CA GLY A 69 -12.00 -2.17 -20.18
C GLY A 69 -12.45 -0.73 -19.89
N SER A 70 -12.91 -0.44 -18.68
CA SER A 70 -13.28 0.91 -18.25
C SER A 70 -12.07 1.72 -17.78
N ARG A 71 -12.25 3.02 -17.55
CA ARG A 71 -11.22 3.85 -16.90
C ARG A 71 -10.84 3.35 -15.50
N ALA A 72 -11.73 2.65 -14.81
CA ALA A 72 -11.46 2.11 -13.48
C ALA A 72 -10.39 1.01 -13.53
N SER A 73 -10.37 0.16 -14.57
CA SER A 73 -9.35 -0.89 -14.67
C SER A 73 -7.93 -0.35 -14.91
N LEU A 74 -7.78 0.90 -15.36
CA LEU A 74 -6.47 1.53 -15.56
C LEU A 74 -5.70 1.74 -14.24
N MET A 75 -6.40 1.74 -13.10
CA MET A 75 -5.76 1.89 -11.78
C MET A 75 -5.05 0.62 -11.33
N LEU A 76 -5.48 -0.55 -11.83
CA LEU A 76 -5.04 -1.86 -11.34
C LEU A 76 -3.51 -2.01 -11.31
N PRO A 77 -2.71 -1.60 -12.32
CA PRO A 77 -1.27 -1.81 -12.28
C PRO A 77 -0.55 -1.19 -11.07
N ASN A 78 -1.03 -0.04 -10.57
CA ASN A 78 -0.35 0.75 -9.52
C ASN A 78 -1.16 0.82 -8.21
N PHE A 79 -2.33 0.18 -8.15
CA PHE A 79 -3.27 0.32 -7.04
C PHE A 79 -2.67 -0.12 -5.70
N HIS A 80 -1.96 -1.25 -5.66
CA HIS A 80 -1.29 -1.75 -4.45
C HIS A 80 -0.26 -0.76 -3.89
N LEU A 81 0.53 -0.10 -4.75
CA LEU A 81 1.49 0.92 -4.32
C LEU A 81 0.78 2.14 -3.73
N ALA A 82 -0.28 2.61 -4.40
CA ALA A 82 -1.08 3.73 -3.93
C ALA A 82 -1.74 3.45 -2.58
N PHE A 83 -2.21 2.22 -2.39
CA PHE A 83 -2.75 1.77 -1.11
C PHE A 83 -1.68 1.77 -0.02
N MET A 84 -0.53 1.15 -0.26
CA MET A 84 0.56 1.09 0.72
C MET A 84 1.06 2.47 1.12
N LEU A 85 1.20 3.41 0.18
CA LEU A 85 1.58 4.80 0.48
C LEU A 85 0.53 5.48 1.37
N ARG A 86 -0.76 5.34 1.02
CA ARG A 86 -1.85 5.91 1.83
C ARG A 86 -1.94 5.30 3.22
N LEU A 87 -1.67 4.00 3.35
CA LEU A 87 -1.75 3.28 4.61
C LEU A 87 -0.69 3.76 5.63
N GLN A 88 0.47 4.25 5.18
CA GLN A 88 1.55 4.73 6.06
C GLN A 88 1.06 5.79 7.06
N ARG A 89 0.16 6.68 6.62
CA ARG A 89 -0.44 7.71 7.47
C ARG A 89 -1.26 7.12 8.62
N PHE A 90 -2.07 6.10 8.34
CA PHE A 90 -2.88 5.44 9.39
C PHE A 90 -2.01 4.62 10.33
N MET A 91 -0.89 4.11 9.82
CA MET A 91 0.08 3.33 10.59
C MET A 91 1.07 4.22 11.38
N GLY A 92 0.98 5.55 11.28
CA GLY A 92 1.85 6.49 12.00
C GLY A 92 3.31 6.52 11.49
N ILE A 93 3.55 6.05 10.27
CA ILE A 93 4.88 5.94 9.66
C ILE A 93 4.99 6.75 8.37
N GLU A 94 4.04 7.67 8.11
CA GLU A 94 4.11 8.56 6.96
C GLU A 94 5.41 9.38 7.00
N PRO A 95 6.22 9.37 5.92
CA PRO A 95 7.39 10.22 5.84
C PRO A 95 7.04 11.71 6.02
N ASP A 96 7.92 12.46 6.67
CA ASP A 96 7.80 13.93 6.66
C ASP A 96 8.25 14.47 5.30
N TRP A 97 7.33 14.47 4.35
CA TRP A 97 7.55 14.97 3.00
C TRP A 97 7.98 16.44 2.97
N SER A 98 7.69 17.24 4.02
CA SER A 98 8.07 18.65 4.09
C SER A 98 9.59 18.84 4.23
N THR A 99 10.31 17.81 4.69
CA THR A 99 11.76 17.85 4.85
C THR A 99 12.53 17.64 3.54
N TYR A 100 11.85 17.26 2.45
CA TYR A 100 12.50 16.97 1.18
C TYR A 100 13.19 18.20 0.58
N ARG A 101 14.43 18.00 0.11
CA ARG A 101 15.15 18.92 -0.77
C ARG A 101 15.82 18.13 -1.88
N ARG A 102 15.95 18.72 -3.07
CA ARG A 102 16.65 18.08 -4.20
C ARG A 102 18.06 17.64 -3.78
N GLY A 103 18.40 16.38 -4.08
CA GLY A 103 19.68 15.77 -3.70
C GLY A 103 19.71 15.16 -2.29
N SER A 104 18.63 15.24 -1.51
CA SER A 104 18.56 14.62 -0.18
C SER A 104 18.49 13.11 -0.28
N VAL A 105 19.03 12.42 0.71
CA VAL A 105 18.70 11.02 1.01
C VAL A 105 17.40 10.95 1.79
N PHE A 106 16.74 9.79 1.80
CA PHE A 106 15.62 9.51 2.70
C PHE A 106 16.08 8.58 3.81
N ASP A 107 16.15 9.07 5.04
CA ASP A 107 16.38 8.26 6.23
C ASP A 107 15.11 7.48 6.56
N MET A 108 15.11 6.19 6.20
CA MET A 108 13.93 5.33 6.36
C MET A 108 13.62 5.05 7.83
N ALA A 109 14.62 5.04 8.70
CA ALA A 109 14.43 4.77 10.12
C ALA A 109 13.77 5.97 10.82
N ALA A 110 14.20 7.18 10.48
CA ALA A 110 13.64 8.41 11.05
C ALA A 110 12.43 8.96 10.28
N GLY A 111 12.15 8.47 9.07
CA GLY A 111 11.04 8.94 8.24
C GLY A 111 11.23 10.36 7.71
N VAL A 112 12.48 10.82 7.53
CA VAL A 112 12.80 12.21 7.13
C VAL A 112 13.83 12.25 6.01
N PHE A 113 13.83 13.34 5.23
CA PHE A 113 14.84 13.60 4.22
C PHE A 113 16.02 14.38 4.81
N ARG A 114 17.25 14.01 4.45
CA ARG A 114 18.49 14.59 4.98
C ARG A 114 19.48 14.91 3.86
N ALA A 115 20.34 15.90 4.09
CA ALA A 115 21.40 16.25 3.15
C ALA A 115 22.52 15.19 3.06
N LEU A 116 22.76 14.44 4.13
CA LEU A 116 23.81 13.43 4.22
C LEU A 116 23.24 12.07 4.67
N PRO A 117 23.82 10.95 4.23
CA PRO A 117 23.46 9.61 4.71
C PRO A 117 23.52 9.49 6.24
N PRO A 118 22.53 8.83 6.89
CA PRO A 118 22.61 8.49 8.30
C PRO A 118 23.67 7.40 8.56
N PRO A 119 24.14 7.21 9.81
CA PRO A 119 25.15 6.19 10.17
C PRO A 119 24.55 4.77 10.25
N HIS A 120 23.68 4.40 9.32
CA HIS A 120 23.08 3.07 9.18
C HIS A 120 22.70 2.81 7.72
N PRO A 121 22.52 1.54 7.29
CA PRO A 121 22.25 1.23 5.89
C PRO A 121 20.80 1.52 5.45
N HIS A 122 19.89 1.81 6.38
CA HIS A 122 18.46 2.00 6.08
C HIS A 122 18.13 3.40 5.56
N TYR A 123 18.55 3.70 4.33
CA TYR A 123 18.20 4.94 3.65
C TYR A 123 18.02 4.73 2.14
N LEU A 124 17.26 5.62 1.49
CA LEU A 124 17.22 5.69 0.03
C LEU A 124 18.25 6.72 -0.47
N PRO A 125 19.07 6.39 -1.48
CA PRO A 125 19.97 7.35 -2.11
C PRO A 125 19.20 8.46 -2.84
N PRO A 126 19.86 9.56 -3.24
CA PRO A 126 19.16 10.75 -3.73
C PRO A 126 18.17 10.53 -4.89
N ALA A 127 18.53 9.70 -5.87
CA ALA A 127 17.65 9.39 -7.00
C ALA A 127 16.38 8.63 -6.56
N GLU A 128 16.52 7.65 -5.67
CA GLU A 128 15.39 6.90 -5.11
C GLU A 128 14.55 7.76 -4.16
N ALA A 129 15.17 8.65 -3.39
CA ALA A 129 14.48 9.59 -2.51
C ALA A 129 13.63 10.61 -3.29
N GLU A 130 14.14 11.12 -4.41
CA GLU A 130 13.38 11.98 -5.32
C GLU A 130 12.20 11.25 -5.99
N ALA A 131 12.40 9.99 -6.38
CA ALA A 131 11.31 9.15 -6.86
C ALA A 131 10.25 8.92 -5.77
N ALA A 132 10.65 8.59 -4.54
CA ALA A 132 9.73 8.43 -3.41
C ALA A 132 8.94 9.71 -3.13
N PHE A 133 9.60 10.88 -3.13
CA PHE A 133 8.94 12.17 -2.98
C PHE A 133 7.92 12.42 -4.09
N SER A 134 8.24 12.08 -5.34
CA SER A 134 7.30 12.18 -6.47
C SER A 134 6.09 11.26 -6.31
N LEU A 135 6.31 10.05 -5.80
CA LEU A 135 5.26 9.06 -5.52
C LEU A 135 4.38 9.44 -4.32
N SER A 136 4.80 10.34 -3.42
CA SER A 136 4.00 10.80 -2.27
C SER A 136 2.62 11.37 -2.65
N ARG A 137 2.47 11.85 -3.90
CA ARG A 137 1.22 12.41 -4.44
C ARG A 137 0.30 11.33 -5.04
N MET A 138 0.75 10.07 -5.06
CA MET A 138 -0.02 8.95 -5.58
C MET A 138 -1.21 8.64 -4.66
N THR A 139 -2.37 8.49 -5.26
CA THR A 139 -3.62 8.07 -4.64
C THR A 139 -4.28 7.03 -5.51
N PRO A 140 -5.19 6.19 -4.98
CA PRO A 140 -5.96 5.25 -5.82
C PRO A 140 -6.66 5.92 -7.02
N ALA A 141 -7.12 7.17 -6.84
CA ALA A 141 -7.79 7.94 -7.89
C ALA A 141 -6.86 8.37 -9.05
N ASN A 142 -5.56 8.56 -8.79
CA ASN A 142 -4.61 9.09 -9.78
C ASN A 142 -3.47 8.13 -10.13
N CYS A 143 -3.37 6.95 -9.50
CA CYS A 143 -2.24 6.04 -9.66
C CYS A 143 -2.04 5.57 -11.11
N HIS A 144 -3.11 5.49 -11.91
CA HIS A 144 -3.06 5.20 -13.34
C HIS A 144 -2.28 6.23 -14.18
N ARG A 145 -2.02 7.43 -13.64
CA ARG A 145 -1.24 8.49 -14.30
C ARG A 145 0.27 8.31 -14.14
N PHE A 146 0.70 7.42 -13.25
CA PHE A 146 2.11 7.13 -13.04
C PHE A 146 2.53 6.04 -14.02
N SER A 147 3.30 6.41 -15.03
CA SER A 147 3.86 5.48 -16.02
C SER A 147 5.01 4.69 -15.40
N LEU A 148 4.67 3.62 -14.69
CA LEU A 148 5.63 2.73 -14.05
C LEU A 148 5.76 1.44 -14.86
N SER A 149 7.00 1.07 -15.17
CA SER A 149 7.29 -0.24 -15.75
C SER A 149 7.03 -1.36 -14.73
N ARG A 150 7.09 -2.60 -15.21
CA ARG A 150 7.08 -3.80 -14.35
C ARG A 150 8.21 -3.75 -13.31
N LEU A 151 9.43 -3.42 -13.75
CA LEU A 151 10.60 -3.30 -12.89
C LEU A 151 10.44 -2.21 -11.84
N ASP A 152 9.91 -1.04 -12.23
CA ASP A 152 9.70 0.07 -11.29
C ASP A 152 8.74 -0.34 -10.17
N ARG A 153 7.62 -0.99 -10.52
CA ARG A 153 6.61 -1.39 -9.52
C ARG A 153 7.15 -2.42 -8.54
N ASN A 154 7.90 -3.41 -9.02
CA ASN A 154 8.56 -4.39 -8.15
C ASN A 154 9.59 -3.72 -7.23
N THR A 155 10.41 -2.81 -7.77
CA THR A 155 11.40 -2.06 -6.98
C THR A 155 10.73 -1.22 -5.89
N ILE A 156 9.67 -0.48 -6.24
CA ILE A 156 8.93 0.35 -5.29
C ILE A 156 8.26 -0.53 -4.23
N LEU A 157 7.66 -1.64 -4.62
CA LEU A 157 7.06 -2.59 -3.69
C LEU A 157 8.09 -3.11 -2.67
N ASP A 158 9.27 -3.50 -3.12
CA ASP A 158 10.35 -3.97 -2.25
C ASP A 158 10.80 -2.90 -1.25
N ARG A 159 10.93 -1.65 -1.72
CA ARG A 159 11.27 -0.50 -0.86
C ARG A 159 10.17 -0.22 0.15
N LEU A 160 8.90 -0.24 -0.26
CA LEU A 160 7.78 -0.08 0.66
C LEU A 160 7.76 -1.20 1.70
N LEU A 161 7.88 -2.46 1.30
CA LEU A 161 7.92 -3.59 2.22
C LEU A 161 9.10 -3.51 3.20
N SER A 162 10.28 -3.08 2.72
CA SER A 162 11.44 -2.84 3.56
C SER A 162 11.15 -1.75 4.61
N TYR A 163 10.51 -0.64 4.19
CA TYR A 163 10.09 0.43 5.08
C TYR A 163 9.07 -0.04 6.12
N TYR A 164 8.03 -0.78 5.70
CA TYR A 164 7.04 -1.37 6.62
C TYR A 164 7.69 -2.32 7.64
N ARG A 165 8.62 -3.19 7.22
CA ARG A 165 9.33 -4.11 8.13
C ARG A 165 10.25 -3.38 9.12
N LEU A 166 10.85 -2.26 8.69
CA LEU A 166 11.68 -1.44 9.56
C LEU A 166 10.89 -0.84 10.72
N HIS A 167 9.67 -0.37 10.45
CA HIS A 167 8.77 0.23 11.46
C HIS A 167 7.91 -0.80 12.20
N PHE A 168 7.66 -1.96 11.60
CA PHE A 168 6.92 -3.07 12.19
C PHE A 168 7.76 -4.36 12.16
N PRO A 169 8.75 -4.54 13.05
CA PRO A 169 9.64 -5.71 13.04
C PRO A 169 8.92 -7.05 13.22
N THR A 170 7.73 -7.04 13.83
CA THR A 170 6.91 -8.24 14.01
C THR A 170 6.03 -8.56 12.80
N LEU A 171 6.03 -7.73 11.74
CA LEU A 171 5.28 -7.97 10.50
C LEU A 171 5.76 -9.29 9.88
N PRO A 172 4.87 -10.27 9.66
CA PRO A 172 5.27 -11.55 9.13
C PRO A 172 5.65 -11.42 7.66
N ALA A 173 6.28 -12.44 7.09
CA ALA A 173 6.43 -12.52 5.64
C ALA A 173 5.03 -12.52 4.99
N ILE A 174 4.82 -11.62 4.02
CA ILE A 174 3.56 -11.51 3.30
C ILE A 174 3.61 -12.52 2.15
N THR A 175 2.91 -13.64 2.31
CA THR A 175 2.98 -14.80 1.40
C THR A 175 2.54 -14.48 -0.03
N SER A 176 1.56 -13.60 -0.20
CA SER A 176 1.08 -13.14 -1.50
C SER A 176 2.07 -12.23 -2.27
N THR A 177 3.15 -11.78 -1.64
CA THR A 177 4.16 -10.91 -2.30
C THR A 177 4.79 -11.60 -3.51
N ASP A 178 5.11 -12.89 -3.39
CA ASP A 178 5.72 -13.66 -4.48
C ASP A 178 4.77 -13.79 -5.67
N ILE A 179 3.47 -13.97 -5.41
CA ILE A 179 2.42 -14.02 -6.44
C ILE A 179 2.28 -12.65 -7.11
N LEU A 180 2.34 -11.57 -6.32
CA LEU A 180 2.23 -10.21 -6.83
C LEU A 180 3.44 -9.85 -7.72
N HIS A 181 4.66 -10.25 -7.31
CA HIS A 181 5.85 -10.14 -8.15
C HIS A 181 5.72 -10.93 -9.44
N GLN A 182 5.20 -12.17 -9.42
CA GLN A 182 5.03 -12.97 -10.64
C GLN A 182 4.03 -12.36 -11.62
N LEU A 183 2.90 -11.82 -11.15
CA LEU A 183 1.92 -11.15 -12.02
C LEU A 183 2.45 -9.85 -12.64
N PHE A 184 3.37 -9.20 -11.94
CA PHE A 184 4.00 -7.96 -12.38
C PHE A 184 5.41 -8.14 -12.93
N SER A 185 5.93 -9.37 -12.99
CA SER A 185 7.13 -9.77 -13.73
C SER A 185 6.89 -9.82 -15.23
#